data_AF-A0A8I5N3E6-F1
#
_entry.id   AF-A0A8I5N3E6-F1
#
_cell.length_a   1.000
_cell.length_b   1.000
_cell.length_c   1.000
_cell.angle_alpha   90.00
_cell.angle_beta   90.00
_cell.angle_gamma   90.00
#
_symmetry.space_group_name_H-M   'P 1'
#
loop_
_entity.id
_entity.type
_entity.pdbx_description
1 polymer ?
#
loop_
_entity_poly.entity_id
_entity_poly.type
_entity_poly.pdbx_seq_one_letter_code
_entity_poly.pdbx_strand_id
1 'polypeptide(L)'
;MCVRRSLVGLTFCTCYLASYLTNKYVLSVLKFTYPTLFQGSHVLAWLPASVLFVGMIYAGSRALSRLAIPVFLTLCNVAEVIICGYQKCFQKENTSPAKICSALFLLAAAGCLPFNDSQFDPDGYFWAVIHLFCVGAYKILRKSQKPSALSDIDQQYLNYIFSVVLLAFASHPTGDLFSVLDFPFLYFYRFHGSCCASGFLGFFLMFSTVKLKSYLAPAQCAAWIFFAKIITAGLSILLFEAILTSATMGCWSKLALLVSSAHTLTRKARRIAAHRCHGEERSLGSVSELGRQGQNLSQIGSLV
;
A
#
# COMPACT_ATOMS: atom_id res chain seq x y z
N MET A 1 -17.85 -46.06 14.49
CA MET A 1 -18.51 -44.75 14.32
C MET A 1 -18.48 -43.86 15.58
N CYS A 2 -18.55 -44.43 16.80
CA CYS A 2 -18.55 -43.67 18.06
C CYS A 2 -17.25 -42.86 18.31
N VAL A 3 -16.08 -43.47 18.13
CA VAL A 3 -14.76 -42.84 18.38
C VAL A 3 -14.52 -41.57 17.52
N ARG A 4 -14.95 -41.59 16.25
CA ARG A 4 -14.80 -40.44 15.34
C ARG A 4 -15.68 -39.25 15.76
N ARG A 5 -16.86 -39.51 16.31
CA ARG A 5 -17.76 -38.46 16.85
C ARG A 5 -17.21 -37.87 18.15
N SER A 6 -16.71 -38.73 19.05
CA SER A 6 -16.05 -38.27 20.28
C SER A 6 -14.79 -37.46 20.01
N LEU A 7 -13.98 -37.83 19.01
CA LEU A 7 -12.79 -37.08 18.62
C LEU A 7 -13.15 -35.67 18.14
N VAL A 8 -14.18 -35.54 17.30
CA VAL A 8 -14.67 -34.24 16.82
C VAL A 8 -15.17 -33.38 17.97
N GLY A 9 -15.93 -33.95 18.92
CA GLY A 9 -16.38 -33.25 20.13
C GLY A 9 -15.22 -32.79 21.01
N LEU A 10 -14.19 -33.62 21.17
CA LEU A 10 -13.01 -33.27 21.97
C LEU A 10 -12.20 -32.16 21.31
N THR A 11 -11.99 -32.22 19.99
CA THR A 11 -11.36 -31.14 19.23
C THR A 11 -12.15 -29.83 19.35
N PHE A 12 -13.48 -29.89 19.23
CA PHE A 12 -14.33 -28.71 19.42
C PHE A 12 -14.16 -28.10 20.82
N CYS A 13 -14.24 -28.93 21.87
CA CYS A 13 -14.07 -28.47 23.26
C CYS A 13 -12.68 -27.86 23.49
N THR A 14 -11.62 -28.48 22.96
CA THR A 14 -10.25 -27.94 23.05
C THR A 14 -10.12 -26.61 22.33
N CYS A 15 -10.64 -26.48 21.10
CA CYS A 15 -10.61 -25.23 20.34
C CYS A 15 -11.44 -24.14 21.03
N TYR A 16 -12.60 -24.48 21.60
CA TYR A 16 -13.45 -23.56 22.34
C TYR A 16 -12.75 -23.01 23.58
N LEU A 17 -12.16 -23.90 24.39
CA LEU A 17 -11.39 -23.51 25.58
C LEU A 17 -10.20 -22.64 25.20
N ALA A 18 -9.41 -23.07 24.20
CA ALA A 18 -8.24 -22.34 23.75
C ALA A 18 -8.60 -20.94 23.27
N SER A 19 -9.69 -20.80 22.51
CA SER A 19 -10.16 -19.50 22.01
C SER A 19 -10.56 -18.57 23.16
N TYR A 20 -11.37 -19.04 24.11
CA TYR A 20 -11.82 -18.22 25.24
C TYR A 20 -10.69 -17.83 26.18
N LEU A 21 -9.78 -18.76 26.50
CA LEU A 21 -8.64 -18.49 27.36
C LEU A 21 -7.66 -17.52 26.70
N THR A 22 -7.38 -17.68 25.41
CA THR A 22 -6.52 -16.77 24.65
C THR A 22 -7.15 -15.37 24.60
N ASN A 23 -8.44 -15.27 24.30
CA ASN A 23 -9.15 -13.99 24.28
C ASN A 23 -9.15 -13.33 25.67
N LYS A 24 -9.43 -14.08 26.75
CA LYS A 24 -9.37 -13.57 28.13
C LYS A 24 -7.97 -13.06 28.46
N TYR A 25 -6.93 -13.83 28.18
CA TYR A 25 -5.53 -13.46 28.43
C TYR A 25 -5.14 -12.18 27.70
N VAL A 26 -5.49 -12.07 26.41
CA VAL A 26 -5.24 -10.87 25.60
C VAL A 26 -5.97 -9.64 26.15
N LEU A 27 -7.23 -9.79 26.53
CA LEU A 27 -8.04 -8.66 27.01
C LEU A 27 -7.66 -8.24 28.44
N SER A 28 -7.40 -9.17 29.35
CA SER A 28 -7.18 -8.86 30.77
C SER A 28 -5.72 -8.73 31.16
N VAL A 29 -4.84 -9.63 30.70
CA VAL A 29 -3.43 -9.66 31.10
C VAL A 29 -2.61 -8.73 30.21
N LEU A 30 -2.77 -8.85 28.89
CA LEU A 30 -2.09 -7.95 27.95
C LEU A 30 -2.75 -6.55 27.89
N LYS A 31 -3.88 -6.35 28.59
CA LYS A 31 -4.68 -5.11 28.59
C LYS A 31 -4.92 -4.58 27.19
N PHE A 32 -5.20 -5.47 26.23
CA PHE A 32 -5.60 -5.07 24.89
C PHE A 32 -6.95 -4.36 25.00
N THR A 33 -6.88 -3.03 25.12
CA THR A 33 -8.04 -2.15 25.10
C THR A 33 -8.72 -2.34 23.76
N TYR A 34 -10.04 -2.53 23.74
CA TYR A 34 -10.82 -2.77 22.52
C TYR A 34 -10.33 -1.84 21.41
N PRO A 35 -10.10 -2.35 20.18
CA PRO A 35 -9.70 -1.49 19.10
C PRO A 35 -10.74 -0.38 18.97
N THR A 36 -10.29 0.84 18.65
CA THR A 36 -11.13 2.04 18.49
C THR A 36 -12.26 1.86 17.46
N LEU A 37 -12.28 0.72 16.76
CA LEU A 37 -13.35 0.09 15.99
C LEU A 37 -14.78 0.23 16.55
N PHE A 38 -15.00 0.32 17.86
CA PHE A 38 -16.35 0.43 18.44
C PHE A 38 -16.86 1.87 18.63
N GLN A 39 -16.07 2.89 18.29
CA GLN A 39 -16.54 4.27 18.25
C GLN A 39 -17.19 4.56 16.88
N GLY A 40 -18.52 4.53 16.84
CA GLY A 40 -19.29 4.69 15.59
C GLY A 40 -18.97 5.96 14.79
N SER A 41 -18.53 7.04 15.43
CA SER A 41 -18.11 8.28 14.76
C SER A 41 -16.86 8.10 13.90
N HIS A 42 -15.86 7.34 14.36
CA HIS A 42 -14.65 7.05 13.59
C HIS A 42 -14.92 6.08 12.45
N VAL A 43 -15.81 5.10 12.67
CA VAL A 43 -16.25 4.15 11.65
C VAL A 43 -16.99 4.88 10.52
N LEU A 44 -17.92 5.77 10.84
CA LEU A 44 -18.69 6.52 9.84
C LEU A 44 -17.80 7.52 9.08
N ALA A 45 -16.86 8.18 9.76
CA ALA A 45 -15.90 9.07 9.11
C ALA A 45 -14.96 8.33 8.14
N TRP A 46 -14.71 7.03 8.37
CA TRP A 46 -13.87 6.19 7.52
C TRP A 46 -14.63 5.63 6.30
N LEU A 47 -15.96 5.66 6.31
CA LEU A 47 -16.80 5.08 5.25
C LEU A 47 -16.43 5.58 3.83
N PRO A 48 -16.17 6.87 3.57
CA PRO A 48 -15.77 7.32 2.23
C PRO A 48 -14.43 6.72 1.77
N ALA A 49 -13.48 6.48 2.69
CA ALA A 49 -12.24 5.79 2.38
C ALA A 49 -12.50 4.32 2.02
N SER A 50 -13.42 3.65 2.72
CA SER A 50 -13.83 2.30 2.39
C SER A 50 -14.56 2.20 1.04
N VAL A 51 -15.39 3.19 0.67
CA VAL A 51 -16.01 3.26 -0.67
C VAL A 51 -14.96 3.39 -1.76
N LEU A 52 -13.96 4.25 -1.58
CA LEU A 52 -12.83 4.35 -2.51
C LEU A 52 -12.03 3.04 -2.57
N PHE A 53 -11.89 2.35 -1.44
CA PHE A 53 -11.23 1.05 -1.38
C PHE A 53 -12.00 -0.04 -2.15
N VAL A 54 -13.33 -0.03 -2.09
CA VAL A 54 -14.17 -0.88 -2.94
C VAL A 54 -13.99 -0.56 -4.41
N GLY A 55 -13.95 0.73 -4.78
CA GLY A 55 -13.63 1.15 -6.13
C GLY A 55 -12.26 0.64 -6.61
N MET A 56 -11.23 0.66 -5.74
CA MET A 56 -9.93 0.07 -6.06
C MET A 56 -10.03 -1.43 -6.35
N ILE A 57 -10.76 -2.21 -5.54
CA ILE A 57 -10.94 -3.64 -5.77
C ILE A 57 -11.70 -3.88 -7.07
N TYR A 58 -12.88 -3.27 -7.23
CA TYR A 58 -13.76 -3.53 -8.36
C TYR A 58 -13.12 -3.15 -9.69
N ALA A 59 -12.68 -1.89 -9.81
CA ALA A 59 -12.04 -1.41 -11.03
C ALA A 59 -10.69 -2.10 -11.28
N GLY A 60 -9.95 -2.43 -10.22
CA GLY A 60 -8.69 -3.16 -10.31
C GLY A 60 -8.88 -4.57 -10.90
N SER A 61 -9.89 -5.30 -10.42
CA SER A 61 -10.22 -6.63 -10.93
C SER A 61 -10.72 -6.59 -12.38
N ARG A 62 -11.56 -5.62 -12.74
CA ARG A 62 -12.07 -5.44 -14.12
C ARG A 62 -10.97 -5.07 -15.13
N ALA A 63 -9.99 -4.28 -14.69
CA ALA A 63 -8.83 -3.93 -15.49
C ALA A 63 -7.86 -5.12 -15.62
N LEU A 64 -7.56 -5.81 -14.52
CA LEU A 64 -6.62 -6.94 -14.50
C LEU A 64 -7.14 -8.14 -15.30
N SER A 65 -8.46 -8.30 -15.44
CA SER A 65 -9.05 -9.37 -16.27
C SER A 65 -8.93 -9.11 -17.78
N ARG A 66 -8.56 -7.90 -18.20
CA ARG A 66 -8.50 -7.47 -19.62
C ARG A 66 -7.09 -7.08 -20.04
N LEU A 67 -6.35 -6.43 -19.16
CA LEU A 67 -4.99 -5.96 -19.42
C LEU A 67 -3.97 -6.98 -18.93
N ALA A 68 -2.87 -7.13 -19.67
CA ALA A 68 -1.73 -7.88 -19.19
C ALA A 68 -1.26 -7.34 -17.83
N ILE A 69 -0.91 -8.24 -16.89
CA ILE A 69 -0.36 -7.89 -15.57
C ILE A 69 0.74 -6.80 -15.64
N PRO A 70 1.73 -6.85 -16.56
CA PRO A 70 2.72 -5.78 -16.70
C PRO A 70 2.11 -4.43 -17.14
N VAL A 71 1.09 -4.43 -17.99
CA VAL A 71 0.39 -3.19 -18.35
C VAL A 71 -0.32 -2.61 -17.14
N PHE A 72 -1.09 -3.44 -16.42
CA PHE A 72 -1.84 -3.05 -15.22
C PHE A 72 -0.92 -2.49 -14.11
N LEU A 73 0.20 -3.16 -13.81
CA LEU A 73 1.15 -2.72 -12.78
C LEU A 73 1.83 -1.39 -13.14
N THR A 74 2.04 -1.10 -14.42
CA THR A 74 2.57 0.19 -14.88
C THR A 74 1.57 1.30 -14.63
N LEU A 75 0.31 1.11 -15.02
CA LEU A 75 -0.78 2.07 -14.80
C LEU A 75 -1.05 2.30 -13.31
N CYS A 76 -0.94 1.27 -12.47
CA CYS A 76 -1.04 1.41 -11.01
C CYS A 76 -0.03 2.39 -10.39
N ASN A 77 1.16 2.51 -10.98
CA ASN A 77 2.18 3.43 -10.47
C ASN A 77 1.85 4.90 -10.78
N VAL A 78 0.96 5.17 -11.73
CA VAL A 78 0.51 6.52 -12.12
C VAL A 78 -0.31 7.18 -11.02
N ALA A 79 -0.91 6.42 -10.09
CA ALA A 79 -1.62 6.99 -8.95
C ALA A 79 -0.73 7.91 -8.08
N GLU A 80 0.60 7.74 -8.11
CA GLU A 80 1.55 8.66 -7.46
C GLU A 80 1.54 10.06 -8.08
N VAL A 81 1.19 10.21 -9.37
CA VAL A 81 1.04 11.50 -10.05
C VAL A 81 -0.10 12.30 -9.44
N ILE A 82 -1.23 11.65 -9.12
CA ILE A 82 -2.38 12.28 -8.46
C ILE A 82 -1.98 12.81 -7.07
N ILE A 83 -1.23 12.02 -6.30
CA ILE A 83 -0.77 12.40 -4.96
C ILE A 83 0.20 13.57 -5.03
N CYS A 84 1.16 13.51 -5.97
CA CYS A 84 2.14 14.57 -6.21
C CYS A 84 1.45 15.87 -6.63
N GLY A 85 0.50 15.79 -7.56
CA GLY A 85 -0.33 16.92 -7.99
C GLY A 85 -1.13 17.52 -6.84
N TYR A 86 -1.75 16.67 -6.00
CA TYR A 86 -2.49 17.14 -4.83
C TYR A 86 -1.62 17.89 -3.82
N GLN A 87 -0.45 17.32 -3.48
CA GLN A 87 0.50 17.95 -2.54
C GLN A 87 1.00 19.30 -3.04
N LYS A 88 1.28 19.41 -4.34
CA LYS A 88 1.76 20.63 -4.97
C LYS A 88 0.66 21.69 -5.09
N CYS A 89 -0.50 21.32 -5.62
CA CYS A 89 -1.58 22.27 -5.94
C CYS A 89 -2.39 22.68 -4.72
N PHE A 90 -2.66 21.76 -3.79
CA PHE A 90 -3.56 22.01 -2.66
C PHE A 90 -2.84 22.13 -1.32
N GLN A 91 -1.80 21.32 -1.05
CA GLN A 91 -1.06 21.41 0.21
C GLN A 91 0.09 22.43 0.18
N LYS A 92 0.39 23.01 -0.99
CA LYS A 92 1.53 23.92 -1.23
C LYS A 92 2.85 23.38 -0.64
N GLU A 93 3.00 22.05 -0.60
CA GLU A 93 4.18 21.40 -0.06
C GLU A 93 5.33 21.54 -1.07
N ASN A 94 6.53 21.89 -0.58
CA ASN A 94 7.74 22.01 -1.41
C ASN A 94 8.14 20.63 -1.96
N THR A 95 7.56 20.27 -3.10
CA THR A 95 7.76 18.99 -3.74
C THR A 95 9.12 19.00 -4.43
N SER A 96 9.99 18.04 -4.13
CA SER A 96 11.33 18.02 -4.71
C SER A 96 11.28 17.93 -6.25
N PRO A 97 12.14 18.64 -6.99
CA PRO A 97 12.15 18.62 -8.46
C PRO A 97 12.22 17.21 -9.05
N ALA A 98 12.89 16.29 -8.35
CA ALA A 98 13.00 14.91 -8.77
C ALA A 98 11.70 14.11 -8.64
N LYS A 99 10.86 14.38 -7.63
CA LYS A 99 9.52 13.77 -7.54
C LYS A 99 8.62 14.26 -8.68
N ILE A 100 8.77 15.52 -9.08
CA ILE A 100 8.04 16.10 -10.21
C ILE A 100 8.51 15.46 -11.52
N CYS A 101 9.82 15.38 -11.75
CA CYS A 101 10.42 14.71 -12.91
C CYS A 101 9.97 13.24 -13.00
N SER A 102 9.99 12.54 -11.86
CA SER A 102 9.48 11.18 -11.72
C SER A 102 8.00 11.06 -12.11
N ALA A 103 7.14 11.96 -11.61
CA ALA A 103 5.72 11.97 -11.95
C ALA A 103 5.47 12.25 -13.45
N LEU A 104 6.25 13.13 -14.07
CA LEU A 104 6.15 13.41 -15.51
C LEU A 104 6.56 12.20 -16.36
N PHE A 105 7.63 11.50 -15.98
CA PHE A 105 8.02 10.26 -16.66
C PHE A 105 6.98 9.16 -16.51
N LEU A 106 6.34 9.02 -15.34
CA LEU A 106 5.24 8.10 -15.12
C LEU A 106 4.04 8.42 -16.01
N LEU A 107 3.69 9.71 -16.11
CA LEU A 107 2.58 10.17 -16.94
C LEU A 107 2.87 9.95 -18.43
N ALA A 108 4.09 10.24 -18.89
CA ALA A 108 4.50 10.00 -20.26
C ALA A 108 4.49 8.50 -20.61
N ALA A 109 5.03 7.65 -19.73
CA ALA A 109 5.00 6.20 -19.91
C ALA A 109 3.56 5.68 -20.02
N ALA A 110 2.67 6.12 -19.14
CA ALA A 110 1.26 5.75 -19.16
C ALA A 110 0.53 6.25 -20.42
N GLY A 111 0.83 7.47 -20.88
CA GLY A 111 0.24 8.02 -22.10
C GLY A 111 0.68 7.31 -23.36
N CYS A 112 1.94 6.85 -23.43
CA CYS A 112 2.45 6.10 -24.58
C CYS A 112 1.97 4.64 -24.62
N LEU A 113 1.56 4.09 -23.48
CA LEU A 113 1.33 2.65 -23.33
C LEU A 113 0.15 2.11 -24.17
N PRO A 114 -1.03 2.76 -24.23
CA PRO A 114 -2.13 2.38 -25.13
C PRO A 114 -1.73 2.25 -26.61
N PHE A 115 -0.84 3.13 -27.09
CA PHE A 115 -0.43 3.16 -28.49
C PHE A 115 0.57 2.06 -28.87
N ASN A 116 1.21 1.45 -27.87
CA ASN A 116 2.25 0.44 -28.06
C ASN A 116 1.83 -0.95 -27.57
N ASP A 117 0.64 -1.05 -26.97
CA ASP A 117 0.07 -2.29 -26.46
C ASP A 117 -0.51 -3.12 -27.60
N SER A 118 0.11 -4.27 -27.87
CA SER A 118 -0.38 -5.22 -28.87
C SER A 118 -1.70 -5.88 -28.48
N GLN A 119 -2.05 -5.86 -27.19
CA GLN A 119 -3.31 -6.39 -26.64
C GLN A 119 -4.19 -5.25 -26.11
N PHE A 120 -4.27 -4.15 -26.86
CA PHE A 120 -5.05 -2.99 -26.47
C PHE A 120 -6.53 -3.35 -26.28
N ASP A 121 -7.03 -3.16 -25.06
CA ASP A 121 -8.44 -3.33 -24.69
C ASP A 121 -8.99 -2.02 -24.08
N PRO A 122 -9.85 -1.26 -24.79
CA PRO A 122 -10.32 0.05 -24.33
C PRO A 122 -11.10 -0.01 -23.01
N ASP A 123 -11.84 -1.10 -22.76
CA ASP A 123 -12.56 -1.30 -21.50
C ASP A 123 -11.57 -1.53 -20.35
N GLY A 124 -10.51 -2.29 -20.59
CA GLY A 124 -9.42 -2.54 -19.65
C GLY A 124 -8.75 -1.24 -19.22
N TYR A 125 -8.41 -0.37 -20.19
CA TYR A 125 -7.83 0.95 -19.92
C TYR A 125 -8.82 1.88 -19.21
N PHE A 126 -10.10 1.86 -19.58
CA PHE A 126 -11.14 2.62 -18.89
C PHE A 126 -11.23 2.24 -17.40
N TRP A 127 -11.29 0.95 -17.08
CA TRP A 127 -11.27 0.47 -15.70
C TRP A 127 -9.96 0.78 -14.97
N ALA A 128 -8.82 0.75 -15.66
CA ALA A 128 -7.53 1.13 -15.08
C ALA A 128 -7.49 2.62 -14.69
N VAL A 129 -8.13 3.50 -15.46
CA VAL A 129 -8.29 4.92 -15.13
C VAL A 129 -9.18 5.12 -13.90
N ILE A 130 -10.29 4.40 -13.79
CA ILE A 130 -11.11 4.44 -12.57
C ILE A 130 -10.29 3.95 -11.36
N HIS A 131 -9.56 2.85 -11.52
CA HIS A 131 -8.72 2.27 -10.46
C HIS A 131 -7.66 3.27 -9.97
N LEU A 132 -6.91 3.94 -10.87
CA LEU A 132 -5.88 4.91 -10.46
C LEU A 132 -6.47 6.12 -9.72
N PHE A 133 -7.68 6.57 -10.10
CA PHE A 133 -8.38 7.64 -9.38
C PHE A 133 -8.77 7.19 -7.98
N CYS A 134 -9.33 5.98 -7.83
CA CYS A 134 -9.65 5.41 -6.52
C CYS A 134 -8.40 5.26 -5.64
N VAL A 135 -7.28 4.78 -6.20
CA VAL A 135 -6.00 4.66 -5.46
C VAL A 135 -5.48 6.02 -4.99
N GLY A 136 -5.46 7.01 -5.89
CA GLY A 136 -5.00 8.36 -5.58
C GLY A 136 -5.86 9.02 -4.51
N ALA A 137 -7.19 9.03 -4.72
CA ALA A 137 -8.16 9.59 -3.79
C ALA A 137 -8.12 8.88 -2.43
N TYR A 138 -8.05 7.55 -2.41
CA TYR A 138 -7.95 6.77 -1.17
C TYR A 138 -6.71 7.14 -0.36
N LYS A 139 -5.54 7.25 -1.01
CA LYS A 139 -4.29 7.64 -0.34
C LYS A 139 -4.34 9.07 0.20
N ILE A 140 -4.95 10.00 -0.54
CA ILE A 140 -5.15 11.40 -0.10
C ILE A 140 -6.07 11.42 1.11
N LEU A 141 -7.24 10.78 1.01
CA LEU A 141 -8.24 10.74 2.08
C LEU A 141 -7.67 10.06 3.33
N ARG A 142 -7.02 8.90 3.18
CA ARG A 142 -6.32 8.21 4.26
C ARG A 142 -5.26 9.08 4.93
N LYS A 143 -4.45 9.84 4.16
CA LYS A 143 -3.46 10.78 4.74
C LYS A 143 -4.15 11.91 5.51
N SER A 144 -5.24 12.47 4.96
CA SER A 144 -5.99 13.55 5.60
C SER A 144 -6.71 13.12 6.89
N GLN A 145 -7.20 11.88 6.93
CA GLN A 145 -7.90 11.27 8.06
C GLN A 145 -6.96 10.51 9.01
N LYS A 146 -5.64 10.46 8.74
CA LYS A 146 -4.64 9.85 9.62
C LYS A 146 -4.59 10.45 11.06
N PRO A 147 -5.06 11.69 11.34
CA PRO A 147 -5.27 12.14 12.71
C PRO A 147 -6.37 11.37 13.47
N SER A 148 -7.14 10.49 12.82
CA SER A 148 -8.11 9.62 13.48
C SER A 148 -7.42 8.58 14.35
N ALA A 149 -8.05 8.21 15.47
CA ALA A 149 -7.55 7.23 16.43
C ALA A 149 -7.51 5.77 15.90
N LEU A 150 -7.68 5.55 14.59
CA LEU A 150 -7.73 4.22 13.97
C LEU A 150 -6.33 3.79 13.56
N SER A 151 -5.91 2.60 14.02
CA SER A 151 -4.63 2.01 13.60
C SER A 151 -4.66 1.60 12.13
N ASP A 152 -3.49 1.41 11.52
CA ASP A 152 -3.39 0.91 10.13
C ASP A 152 -4.08 -0.46 9.94
N ILE A 153 -4.15 -1.28 11.01
CA ILE A 153 -4.84 -2.57 11.01
C ILE A 153 -6.36 -2.35 11.08
N ASP A 154 -6.84 -1.43 11.92
CA ASP A 154 -8.28 -1.12 12.04
C ASP A 154 -8.82 -0.56 10.72
N GLN A 155 -8.08 0.36 10.09
CA GLN A 155 -8.40 0.91 8.77
C GLN A 155 -8.56 -0.20 7.73
N GLN A 156 -7.64 -1.17 7.71
CA GLN A 156 -7.70 -2.28 6.77
C GLN A 156 -8.85 -3.24 7.06
N TYR A 157 -9.09 -3.54 8.34
CA TYR A 157 -10.19 -4.38 8.77
C TYR A 157 -11.54 -3.78 8.36
N LEU A 158 -11.75 -2.49 8.65
CA LEU A 158 -12.95 -1.75 8.23
C LEU A 158 -13.13 -1.80 6.72
N ASN A 159 -12.06 -1.55 5.97
CA ASN A 159 -12.10 -1.64 4.51
C ASN A 159 -12.55 -3.02 4.02
N TYR A 160 -12.08 -4.12 4.62
CA TYR A 160 -12.49 -5.46 4.21
C TYR A 160 -13.96 -5.75 4.56
N ILE A 161 -14.41 -5.43 5.77
CA ILE A 161 -15.81 -5.65 6.17
C ILE A 161 -16.76 -4.83 5.30
N PHE A 162 -16.48 -3.54 5.11
CA PHE A 162 -17.30 -2.70 4.23
C PHE A 162 -17.22 -3.16 2.77
N SER A 163 -16.09 -3.71 2.32
CA SER A 163 -16.00 -4.23 0.95
C SER A 163 -16.92 -5.39 0.70
N VAL A 164 -17.04 -6.33 1.63
CA VAL A 164 -17.98 -7.47 1.50
C VAL A 164 -19.40 -6.95 1.33
N VAL A 165 -19.82 -6.01 2.18
CA VAL A 165 -21.17 -5.45 2.16
C VAL A 165 -21.43 -4.64 0.89
N LEU A 166 -20.55 -3.68 0.58
CA LEU A 166 -20.72 -2.78 -0.56
C LEU A 166 -20.61 -3.50 -1.91
N LEU A 167 -19.70 -4.48 -2.06
CA LEU A 167 -19.62 -5.29 -3.28
C LEU A 167 -20.84 -6.19 -3.44
N ALA A 168 -21.38 -6.75 -2.35
CA ALA A 168 -22.61 -7.53 -2.42
C ALA A 168 -23.77 -6.68 -2.93
N PHE A 169 -23.95 -5.45 -2.42
CA PHE A 169 -24.98 -4.53 -2.93
C PHE A 169 -24.69 -4.06 -4.36
N ALA A 170 -23.44 -3.75 -4.70
CA ALA A 170 -23.06 -3.30 -6.04
C ALA A 170 -23.21 -4.40 -7.11
N SER A 171 -23.21 -5.67 -6.72
CA SER A 171 -23.35 -6.80 -7.66
C SER A 171 -24.70 -6.79 -8.41
N HIS A 172 -25.77 -6.29 -7.78
CA HIS A 172 -27.08 -6.21 -8.42
C HIS A 172 -27.15 -5.16 -9.54
N PRO A 173 -26.90 -3.85 -9.31
CA PRO A 173 -26.96 -2.83 -10.37
C PRO A 173 -25.88 -3.00 -11.43
N THR A 174 -24.77 -3.65 -11.12
CA THR A 174 -23.70 -3.88 -12.11
C THR A 174 -23.96 -5.10 -12.99
N GLY A 175 -25.02 -5.87 -12.71
CA GLY A 175 -25.39 -7.08 -13.46
C GLY A 175 -24.56 -8.32 -13.08
N ASP A 176 -23.55 -8.17 -12.24
CA ASP A 176 -22.65 -9.26 -11.83
C ASP A 176 -23.43 -10.38 -11.10
N LEU A 177 -24.44 -10.03 -10.29
CA LEU A 177 -25.30 -10.98 -9.57
C LEU A 177 -26.10 -11.90 -10.49
N PHE A 178 -26.54 -11.41 -11.65
CA PHE A 178 -27.25 -12.24 -12.61
C PHE A 178 -26.26 -13.01 -13.49
N SER A 179 -25.16 -12.38 -13.89
CA SER A 179 -24.12 -13.01 -14.71
C SER A 179 -23.47 -14.24 -14.07
N VAL A 180 -23.39 -14.27 -12.73
CA VAL A 180 -22.78 -15.40 -12.03
C VAL A 180 -23.64 -16.67 -12.12
N LEU A 181 -24.96 -16.54 -12.26
CA LEU A 181 -25.87 -17.68 -12.41
C LEU A 181 -25.63 -18.43 -13.73
N ASP A 182 -25.21 -17.69 -14.77
CA ASP A 182 -24.86 -18.24 -16.08
C ASP A 182 -23.38 -18.66 -16.19
N PHE A 183 -22.59 -18.50 -15.13
CA PHE A 183 -21.15 -18.77 -15.17
C PHE A 183 -20.87 -20.29 -15.18
N PRO A 184 -20.27 -20.84 -16.25
CA PRO A 184 -20.16 -22.29 -16.44
C PRO A 184 -19.27 -22.99 -15.40
N PHE A 185 -18.35 -22.26 -14.77
CA PHE A 185 -17.43 -22.80 -13.78
C PHE A 185 -17.86 -22.56 -12.33
N LEU A 186 -19.06 -22.01 -12.10
CA LEU A 186 -19.53 -21.62 -10.76
C LEU A 186 -19.43 -22.76 -9.76
N TYR A 187 -19.79 -23.99 -10.17
CA TYR A 187 -19.81 -25.17 -9.30
C TYR A 187 -18.53 -26.01 -9.36
N PHE A 188 -17.49 -25.57 -10.07
CA PHE A 188 -16.25 -26.32 -10.18
C PHE A 188 -15.37 -26.10 -8.95
N TYR A 189 -14.88 -27.19 -8.34
CA TYR A 189 -13.98 -27.12 -7.18
C TYR A 189 -12.71 -26.29 -7.47
N ARG A 190 -12.24 -26.28 -8.73
CA ARG A 190 -11.10 -25.47 -9.16
C ARG A 190 -11.38 -23.98 -9.03
N PHE A 191 -12.59 -23.55 -9.39
CA PHE A 191 -13.01 -22.16 -9.25
C PHE A 191 -13.04 -21.75 -7.77
N HIS A 192 -13.77 -22.48 -6.93
CA HIS A 192 -13.82 -22.19 -5.49
C HIS A 192 -12.44 -22.30 -4.81
N GLY A 193 -11.64 -23.30 -5.17
CA GLY A 193 -10.29 -23.51 -4.67
C GLY A 193 -9.38 -22.33 -5.02
N SER A 194 -9.42 -21.83 -6.26
CA SER A 194 -8.67 -20.65 -6.69
C SER A 194 -9.13 -19.37 -5.99
N CYS A 195 -10.44 -19.16 -5.85
CA CYS A 195 -10.97 -18.03 -5.09
C CYS A 195 -10.49 -18.05 -3.63
N CYS A 196 -10.60 -19.21 -2.97
CA CYS A 196 -10.14 -19.40 -1.59
C CYS A 196 -8.63 -19.16 -1.45
N ALA A 197 -7.82 -19.76 -2.33
CA ALA A 197 -6.38 -19.56 -2.36
C ALA A 197 -6.01 -18.08 -2.56
N SER A 198 -6.68 -17.38 -3.47
CA SER A 198 -6.46 -15.95 -3.71
C SER A 198 -6.79 -15.10 -2.48
N GLY A 199 -7.86 -15.43 -1.74
CA GLY A 199 -8.22 -14.76 -0.50
C GLY A 199 -7.15 -14.93 0.59
N PHE A 200 -6.67 -16.17 0.79
CA PHE A 200 -5.58 -16.44 1.74
C PHE A 200 -4.30 -15.72 1.35
N LEU A 201 -3.88 -15.80 0.08
CA LEU A 201 -2.69 -15.12 -0.41
C LEU A 201 -2.81 -13.59 -0.27
N GLY A 202 -3.97 -13.02 -0.54
CA GLY A 202 -4.25 -11.60 -0.35
C GLY A 202 -4.12 -11.17 1.11
N PHE A 203 -4.64 -11.97 2.05
CA PHE A 203 -4.48 -11.74 3.49
C PHE A 203 -3.02 -11.81 3.94
N PHE A 204 -2.28 -12.86 3.54
CA PHE A 204 -0.87 -12.99 3.88
C PHE A 204 -0.01 -11.89 3.28
N LEU A 205 -0.30 -11.46 2.04
CA LEU A 205 0.37 -10.34 1.39
C LEU A 205 0.16 -9.03 2.18
N MET A 206 -1.07 -8.76 2.63
CA MET A 206 -1.36 -7.59 3.45
C MET A 206 -0.64 -7.66 4.79
N PHE A 207 -0.78 -8.78 5.53
CA PHE A 207 -0.11 -8.94 6.82
C PHE A 207 1.42 -8.77 6.71
N SER A 208 2.03 -9.39 5.69
CA SER A 208 3.46 -9.26 5.40
C SER A 208 3.83 -7.82 5.04
N THR A 209 2.97 -7.10 4.31
CA THR A 209 3.19 -5.68 3.98
C THR A 209 3.16 -4.78 5.21
N VAL A 210 2.26 -5.04 6.17
CA VAL A 210 2.22 -4.30 7.46
C VAL A 210 3.49 -4.58 8.25
N LYS A 211 3.89 -5.85 8.38
CA LYS A 211 5.12 -6.23 9.06
C LYS A 211 6.37 -5.63 8.40
N LEU A 212 6.45 -5.66 7.08
CA LEU A 212 7.54 -5.05 6.33
C LEU A 212 7.65 -3.54 6.65
N LYS A 213 6.51 -2.85 6.77
CA LYS A 213 6.45 -1.43 7.13
C LYS A 213 6.77 -1.14 8.59
N SER A 214 6.55 -2.08 9.50
CA SER A 214 6.93 -1.92 10.91
C SER A 214 8.42 -2.10 11.16
N TYR A 215 9.11 -2.90 10.34
CA TYR A 215 10.54 -3.19 10.54
C TYR A 215 11.49 -2.31 9.71
N LEU A 216 11.06 -1.81 8.55
CA LEU A 216 11.94 -1.12 7.61
C LEU A 216 11.58 0.35 7.44
N ALA A 217 12.57 1.16 7.07
CA ALA A 217 12.34 2.55 6.72
C ALA A 217 11.44 2.64 5.46
N PRO A 218 10.58 3.67 5.32
CA PRO A 218 9.62 3.77 4.21
C PRO A 218 10.22 3.60 2.81
N ALA A 219 11.44 4.10 2.60
CA ALA A 219 12.15 3.95 1.33
C ALA A 219 12.54 2.48 1.03
N GLN A 220 12.96 1.72 2.05
CA GLN A 220 13.29 0.30 1.90
C GLN A 220 12.03 -0.53 1.65
N CYS A 221 10.90 -0.22 2.32
CA CYS A 221 9.62 -0.86 2.03
C CYS A 221 9.19 -0.60 0.58
N ALA A 222 9.31 0.64 0.11
CA ALA A 222 8.98 1.00 -1.27
C ALA A 222 9.86 0.24 -2.27
N ALA A 223 11.15 0.05 -1.97
CA ALA A 223 12.08 -0.74 -2.77
C ALA A 223 11.61 -2.19 -2.92
N TRP A 224 11.28 -2.85 -1.80
CA TRP A 224 10.83 -4.24 -1.78
C TRP A 224 9.50 -4.43 -2.51
N ILE A 225 8.55 -3.51 -2.32
CA ILE A 225 7.27 -3.54 -3.04
C ILE A 225 7.51 -3.37 -4.54
N PHE A 226 8.43 -2.49 -4.94
CA PHE A 226 8.76 -2.30 -6.34
C PHE A 226 9.45 -3.53 -6.95
N PHE A 227 10.40 -4.12 -6.24
CA PHE A 227 11.07 -5.35 -6.65
C PHE A 227 10.08 -6.50 -6.84
N ALA A 228 9.11 -6.65 -5.92
CA ALA A 228 8.04 -7.63 -6.05
C ALA A 228 7.22 -7.40 -7.33
N LYS A 229 6.86 -6.14 -7.65
CA LYS A 229 6.15 -5.81 -8.90
C LYS A 229 6.94 -6.19 -10.16
N ILE A 230 8.26 -6.00 -10.18
CA ILE A 230 9.12 -6.40 -11.31
C ILE A 230 9.09 -7.92 -11.48
N ILE A 231 9.28 -8.68 -10.39
CA ILE A 231 9.24 -10.14 -10.45
C ILE A 231 7.87 -10.62 -10.92
N THR A 232 6.79 -10.07 -10.37
CA THR A 232 5.42 -10.42 -10.78
C THR A 232 5.19 -10.15 -12.26
N ALA A 233 5.63 -9.00 -12.76
CA ALA A 233 5.53 -8.68 -14.19
C ALA A 233 6.33 -9.65 -15.05
N GLY A 234 7.59 -9.93 -14.72
CA GLY A 234 8.43 -10.87 -15.45
C GLY A 234 7.86 -12.30 -15.47
N LEU A 235 7.46 -12.81 -14.30
CA LEU A 235 6.86 -14.14 -14.19
C LEU A 235 5.51 -14.22 -14.92
N SER A 236 4.70 -13.16 -14.89
CA SER A 236 3.41 -13.16 -15.57
C SER A 236 3.51 -13.29 -17.08
N ILE A 237 4.59 -12.76 -17.68
CA ILE A 237 4.84 -12.91 -19.13
C ILE A 237 5.09 -14.38 -19.47
N LEU A 238 5.87 -15.08 -18.64
CA LEU A 238 6.18 -16.49 -18.81
C LEU A 238 4.96 -17.39 -18.56
N LEU A 239 4.13 -17.05 -17.57
CA LEU A 239 3.01 -17.88 -17.14
C LEU A 239 1.73 -17.70 -17.96
N PHE A 240 1.49 -16.50 -18.51
CA PHE A 240 0.28 -16.17 -19.26
C PHE A 240 0.54 -15.88 -20.74
N GLU A 241 1.72 -16.24 -21.24
CA GLU A 241 2.14 -16.05 -22.65
C GLU A 241 1.85 -14.63 -23.18
N ALA A 242 2.05 -13.61 -22.33
CA ALA A 242 1.75 -12.25 -22.71
C ALA A 242 2.75 -11.77 -23.77
N ILE A 243 2.25 -11.38 -24.95
CA ILE A 243 3.08 -10.79 -26.01
C ILE A 243 3.43 -9.36 -25.58
N LEU A 244 4.69 -9.15 -25.17
CA LEU A 244 5.22 -7.80 -24.95
C LEU A 244 5.99 -7.34 -26.19
N THR A 245 5.51 -6.26 -26.81
CA THR A 245 6.27 -5.54 -27.84
C THR A 245 7.55 -4.92 -27.25
N SER A 246 8.58 -4.74 -28.08
CA SER A 246 9.84 -4.09 -27.70
C SER A 246 9.64 -2.67 -27.15
N ALA A 247 8.60 -1.97 -27.62
CA ALA A 247 8.17 -0.67 -27.11
C ALA A 247 7.61 -0.73 -25.67
N THR A 248 6.86 -1.78 -25.33
CA THR A 248 6.33 -2.02 -23.98
C THR A 248 7.46 -2.37 -22.99
N MET A 249 8.45 -3.16 -23.43
CA MET A 249 9.69 -3.39 -22.67
C MET A 249 10.52 -2.11 -22.47
N GLY A 250 10.50 -1.20 -23.45
CA GLY A 250 11.11 0.13 -23.36
C GLY A 250 10.44 1.06 -22.32
N CYS A 251 9.12 0.99 -22.14
CA CYS A 251 8.42 1.71 -21.07
C CYS A 251 8.72 1.11 -19.68
N TRP A 252 8.78 -0.21 -19.59
CA TRP A 252 9.11 -0.95 -18.35
C TRP A 252 10.52 -0.65 -17.82
N SER A 253 11.51 -0.60 -18.71
CA SER A 253 12.89 -0.24 -18.37
C SER A 253 13.01 1.22 -17.89
N LYS A 254 12.26 2.16 -18.48
CA LYS A 254 12.17 3.55 -18.01
C LYS A 254 11.50 3.68 -16.64
N LEU A 255 10.48 2.87 -16.35
CA LEU A 255 9.82 2.78 -15.04
C LEU A 255 10.76 2.22 -13.95
N ALA A 256 11.64 1.28 -14.30
CA ALA A 256 12.68 0.74 -13.42
C ALA A 256 13.79 1.75 -13.09
N LEU A 257 14.23 2.56 -14.06
CA LEU A 257 15.20 3.65 -13.85
C LEU A 257 14.68 4.74 -12.90
N LEU A 258 13.36 4.97 -12.94
CA LEU A 258 12.62 5.91 -12.12
C LEU A 258 12.71 5.60 -10.62
N VAL A 259 12.61 4.33 -10.23
CA VAL A 259 12.75 3.90 -8.82
C VAL A 259 14.19 3.92 -8.35
N SER A 260 15.14 3.62 -9.23
CA SER A 260 16.58 3.78 -8.94
C SER A 260 16.94 5.25 -8.66
N SER A 261 16.34 6.19 -9.38
CA SER A 261 16.55 7.64 -9.17
C SER A 261 16.00 8.12 -7.81
N ALA A 262 14.79 7.71 -7.43
CA ALA A 262 14.17 8.06 -6.15
C ALA A 262 14.97 7.48 -4.94
N HIS A 263 15.55 6.29 -5.10
CA HIS A 263 16.45 5.67 -4.13
C HIS A 263 17.76 6.46 -3.94
N THR A 264 18.37 6.88 -5.05
CA THR A 264 19.63 7.65 -5.07
C THR A 264 19.45 9.02 -4.43
N LEU A 265 18.32 9.67 -4.68
CA LEU A 265 18.00 10.98 -4.13
C LEU A 265 17.65 10.94 -2.65
N THR A 266 16.97 9.87 -2.19
CA THR A 266 16.72 9.66 -0.76
C THR A 266 18.03 9.40 -0.01
N ARG A 267 18.98 8.68 -0.62
CA ARG A 267 20.35 8.52 -0.07
C ARG A 267 21.10 9.85 -0.05
N LYS A 268 21.02 10.65 -1.11
CA LYS A 268 21.68 11.96 -1.21
C LYS A 268 21.11 12.96 -0.19
N ALA A 269 19.80 13.00 -0.01
CA ALA A 269 19.14 13.84 1.00
C ALA A 269 19.51 13.44 2.43
N ARG A 270 19.60 12.13 2.75
CA ARG A 270 20.10 11.66 4.04
C ARG A 270 21.56 12.03 4.30
N ARG A 271 22.43 11.96 3.28
CA ARG A 271 23.84 12.40 3.40
C ARG A 271 23.93 13.90 3.65
N ILE A 272 23.13 14.71 2.96
CA ILE A 272 23.11 16.18 3.15
C ILE A 272 22.57 16.54 4.55
N ALA A 273 21.54 15.86 5.04
CA ALA A 273 21.03 16.05 6.40
C ALA A 273 22.05 15.64 7.48
N ALA A 274 22.76 14.51 7.28
CA ALA A 274 23.82 14.08 8.18
C ALA A 274 25.00 15.07 8.22
N HIS A 275 25.38 15.65 7.08
CA HIS A 275 26.40 16.70 7.04
C HIS A 275 25.96 18.00 7.72
N ARG A 276 24.66 18.35 7.65
CA ARG A 276 24.12 19.54 8.32
C ARG A 276 24.08 19.37 9.83
N CYS A 277 23.62 18.22 10.35
CA CYS A 277 23.68 17.90 11.78
C CYS A 277 25.12 17.92 12.34
N HIS A 278 26.08 17.31 11.63
CA HIS A 278 27.48 17.34 12.06
C HIS A 278 28.12 18.74 11.99
N GLY A 279 27.68 19.59 11.06
CA GLY A 279 28.11 20.99 10.98
C GLY A 279 27.60 21.84 12.14
N GLU A 280 26.36 21.60 12.56
CA GLU A 280 25.69 22.31 13.67
C GLU A 280 26.25 21.88 15.04
N GLU A 281 26.55 20.58 15.22
CA GLU A 281 27.28 20.08 16.40
C GLU A 281 28.69 20.64 16.51
N ARG A 282 29.41 20.79 15.38
CA ARG A 282 30.73 21.44 15.37
C ARG A 282 30.65 22.91 15.74
N SER A 283 29.67 23.66 15.20
CA SER A 283 29.53 25.08 15.56
C SER A 283 29.14 25.29 17.01
N LEU A 284 28.25 24.44 17.56
CA LEU A 284 27.87 24.46 18.98
C LEU A 284 29.05 24.08 19.89
N GLY A 285 29.86 23.09 19.48
CA GLY A 285 31.10 22.71 20.17
C GLY A 285 32.11 23.85 20.25
N SER A 286 32.38 24.53 19.12
CA SER A 286 33.32 25.65 19.06
C SER A 286 32.87 26.88 19.88
N VAL A 287 31.56 27.17 19.92
CA VAL A 287 31.00 28.24 20.77
C VAL A 287 31.10 27.89 22.26
N SER A 288 30.93 26.61 22.62
CA SER A 288 31.10 26.15 24.00
C SER A 288 32.55 26.19 24.48
N GLU A 289 33.53 25.88 23.60
CA GLU A 289 34.96 25.96 23.92
C GLU A 289 35.43 27.41 24.06
N LEU A 290 34.96 28.33 23.21
CA LEU A 290 35.22 29.77 23.36
C LEU A 290 34.62 30.35 24.65
N GLY A 291 33.41 29.90 25.04
CA GLY A 291 32.80 30.27 26.32
C GLY A 291 33.59 29.76 27.53
N ARG A 292 34.14 28.54 27.45
CA ARG A 292 34.95 27.94 28.52
C ARG A 292 36.34 28.56 28.63
N GLN A 293 36.94 28.99 27.51
CA GLN A 293 38.20 29.76 27.52
C GLN A 293 38.01 31.18 28.09
N GLY A 294 36.89 31.84 27.78
CA GLY A 294 36.54 33.14 28.36
C GLY A 294 36.32 33.09 29.88
N GLN A 295 35.70 32.03 30.39
CA GLN A 295 35.51 31.84 31.84
C GLN A 295 36.83 31.54 32.58
N ASN A 296 37.73 30.75 31.99
CA ASN A 296 39.05 30.50 32.60
C ASN A 296 39.94 31.75 32.65
N LEU A 297 39.83 32.66 31.68
CA LEU A 297 40.55 33.94 31.72
C LEU A 297 39.98 34.91 32.77
N SER A 298 38.68 34.83 33.06
CA SER A 298 38.05 35.66 34.12
C SER A 298 38.42 35.22 35.54
N GLN A 299 38.80 33.95 35.76
CA GLN A 299 39.29 33.48 37.07
C GLN A 299 40.76 33.80 37.32
N ILE A 300 41.57 34.02 36.27
CA ILE A 300 42.99 34.38 36.41
C ILE A 300 43.17 35.88 36.72
N GLY A 301 42.19 36.73 36.36
CA GLY A 301 42.22 38.18 36.63
C GLY A 301 41.79 38.62 38.04
N SER A 302 41.44 37.69 38.94
CA SER A 302 40.97 38.00 40.30
C SER A 302 41.97 37.57 41.40
N LEU A 303 43.22 37.30 41.03
CA LEU A 303 44.29 36.84 41.93
C LEU A 303 45.59 37.67 41.84
N VAL A 304 45.47 38.92 41.38
CA VAL A 304 46.49 40.00 41.53
C VAL A 304 45.77 41.22 42.07
#